data_AF-A0A1I1CNS5-F1
#
_entry.id   AF-A0A1I1CNS5-F1
#
_cell.length_a   1.000
_cell.length_b   1.000
_cell.length_c   1.000
_cell.angle_alpha   90.00
_cell.angle_beta   90.00
_cell.angle_gamma   90.00
#
_symmetry.space_group_name_H-M   'P 1'
#
loop_
_entity.id
_entity.type
_entity.pdbx_description
1 polymer ?
#
loop_
_entity_poly.entity_id
_entity_poly.type
_entity_poly.pdbx_seq_one_letter_code
_entity_poly.pdbx_strand_id
1 'polypeptide(L)'
;MTVATTRFLNPQYHSETTSLAFTDGAKEGGTAMADSTLTSLPPHHPRCLGCGPDNPAGLHLAVSRDGDSVVTDVTFDARHRGAPGLAHGGAISAACDDLFGFVLYVVEEMAVTRRLTVDYLAPVPLGQPHRITAGLQRRHGRRLHLEATGTGHDGITRFTAEALFVVVDHNHFAPHGLEADVQAMFTRHQPHDRKDR
;
A
#
# COMPACT_ATOMS: atom_id res chain seq x y z
N MET A 1 -46.46 -11.72 -29.94
CA MET A 1 -45.20 -11.86 -30.68
C MET A 1 -44.05 -11.55 -29.74
N THR A 2 -43.14 -12.50 -29.62
CA THR A 2 -42.24 -12.73 -28.49
C THR A 2 -41.01 -11.82 -28.50
N VAL A 3 -40.65 -11.27 -27.34
CA VAL A 3 -39.38 -10.57 -27.09
C VAL A 3 -38.27 -11.61 -26.90
N ALA A 4 -37.27 -11.59 -27.78
CA ALA A 4 -36.11 -12.48 -27.70
C ALA A 4 -35.04 -11.88 -26.76
N THR A 5 -34.92 -12.46 -25.56
CA THR A 5 -33.77 -12.27 -24.66
C THR A 5 -32.67 -13.25 -25.06
N THR A 6 -31.56 -12.76 -25.62
CA THR A 6 -30.37 -13.56 -25.88
C THR A 6 -29.57 -13.73 -24.59
N ARG A 7 -29.66 -14.92 -23.99
CA ARG A 7 -28.72 -15.41 -22.97
C ARG A 7 -27.45 -15.90 -23.68
N PHE A 8 -26.30 -15.32 -23.38
CA PHE A 8 -25.01 -15.96 -23.64
C PHE A 8 -24.65 -16.82 -22.42
N LEU A 9 -24.81 -18.14 -22.56
CA LEU A 9 -24.25 -19.14 -21.66
C LEU A 9 -22.85 -19.50 -22.18
N ASN A 10 -21.81 -19.30 -21.38
CA ASN A 10 -20.45 -19.74 -21.69
C ASN A 10 -20.19 -21.08 -20.96
N PRO A 11 -19.99 -22.22 -21.65
CA PRO A 11 -19.91 -23.53 -21.03
C PRO A 11 -18.47 -24.05 -21.01
N GLN A 12 -17.60 -23.51 -20.15
CA GLN A 12 -16.28 -24.12 -19.87
C GLN A 12 -15.81 -23.79 -18.44
N TYR A 13 -16.31 -24.55 -17.47
CA TYR A 13 -15.64 -24.73 -16.17
C TYR A 13 -15.93 -26.15 -15.70
N HIS A 14 -15.06 -27.09 -16.08
CA HIS A 14 -14.94 -28.38 -15.42
C HIS A 14 -13.83 -28.28 -14.37
N SER A 15 -14.20 -28.60 -13.13
CA SER A 15 -13.32 -28.73 -11.98
C SER A 15 -12.57 -30.07 -12.07
N GLU A 16 -11.25 -30.03 -12.16
CA GLU A 16 -10.41 -31.20 -11.87
C GLU A 16 -9.59 -30.92 -10.62
N THR A 17 -9.91 -31.68 -9.58
CA THR A 17 -9.20 -31.72 -8.30
C THR A 17 -8.08 -32.73 -8.41
N THR A 18 -6.83 -32.28 -8.53
CA THR A 18 -5.66 -33.15 -8.47
C THR A 18 -4.92 -32.92 -7.17
N SER A 19 -4.99 -33.92 -6.28
CA SER A 19 -4.18 -34.04 -5.07
C SER A 19 -2.76 -34.46 -5.46
N LEU A 20 -1.75 -33.68 -5.05
CA LEU A 20 -0.35 -34.06 -5.13
C LEU A 20 0.27 -33.96 -3.74
N ALA A 21 0.78 -35.10 -3.27
CA ALA A 21 1.54 -35.24 -2.04
C ALA A 21 2.94 -34.62 -2.21
N PHE A 22 3.37 -33.82 -1.24
CA PHE A 22 4.73 -33.31 -1.14
C PHE A 22 5.55 -34.23 -0.22
N THR A 23 6.66 -34.77 -0.74
CA THR A 23 7.69 -35.45 0.05
C THR A 23 8.79 -34.47 0.45
N ASP A 24 9.24 -34.64 1.69
CA ASP A 24 10.25 -33.88 2.42
C ASP A 24 11.65 -33.99 1.80
N GLY A 25 12.45 -32.92 1.89
CA GLY A 25 13.77 -32.85 1.25
C GLY A 25 14.52 -31.55 1.54
N ALA A 26 14.96 -31.37 2.79
CA ALA A 26 15.93 -30.34 3.14
C ALA A 26 17.33 -30.66 2.59
N LYS A 27 18.04 -29.66 2.04
CA LYS A 27 19.38 -29.26 2.51
C LYS A 27 19.87 -27.91 1.95
N GLU A 28 20.38 -27.16 2.91
CA GLU A 28 21.07 -25.88 3.01
C GLU A 28 22.09 -25.48 1.90
N GLY A 29 22.27 -24.16 1.75
CA GLY A 29 23.57 -23.59 1.37
C GLY A 29 23.49 -22.28 0.58
N GLY A 30 23.44 -21.13 1.26
CA GLY A 30 23.56 -19.83 0.60
C GLY A 30 23.42 -18.66 1.58
N THR A 31 24.48 -18.37 2.33
CA THR A 31 24.56 -17.24 3.27
C THR A 31 24.63 -15.91 2.51
N ALA A 32 23.66 -15.02 2.72
CA ALA A 32 23.82 -13.59 2.52
C ALA A 32 23.53 -12.89 3.86
N MET A 33 24.48 -12.09 4.34
CA MET A 33 24.45 -11.38 5.62
C MET A 33 24.13 -9.88 5.43
N ALA A 34 23.40 -9.35 6.43
CA ALA A 34 23.14 -7.94 6.83
C ALA A 34 22.01 -7.19 6.10
N ASP A 35 21.07 -6.48 6.75
CA ASP A 35 20.65 -6.30 8.16
C ASP A 35 19.27 -5.61 8.09
N SER A 36 18.15 -6.34 8.12
CA SER A 36 16.83 -5.68 7.96
C SER A 36 16.27 -5.23 9.31
N THR A 37 16.70 -4.08 9.79
CA THR A 37 16.11 -3.39 10.96
C THR A 37 14.80 -2.69 10.57
N LEU A 38 13.87 -3.46 9.98
CA LEU A 38 12.53 -2.95 9.69
C LEU A 38 11.91 -2.41 10.97
N THR A 39 11.61 -1.12 10.98
CA THR A 39 11.04 -0.43 12.15
C THR A 39 9.57 -0.16 11.89
N SER A 40 8.68 -0.76 12.68
CA SER A 40 7.24 -0.54 12.56
C SER A 40 6.87 0.93 12.75
N LEU A 41 6.03 1.46 11.86
CA LEU A 41 5.52 2.83 11.92
C LEU A 41 4.06 2.84 12.43
N PRO A 42 3.67 3.81 13.27
CA PRO A 42 2.29 3.92 13.73
C PRO A 42 1.36 4.32 12.58
N PRO A 43 0.08 3.91 12.60
CA PRO A 43 -0.88 4.31 11.57
C PRO A 43 -1.12 5.82 11.57
N HIS A 44 -1.51 6.37 10.42
CA HIS A 44 -1.86 7.80 10.25
C HIS A 44 -2.84 8.27 11.33
N HIS A 45 -3.89 7.49 11.56
CA HIS A 45 -4.80 7.58 12.70
C HIS A 45 -5.64 6.28 12.80
N PRO A 46 -6.32 6.00 13.92
CA PRO A 46 -6.97 4.70 14.14
C PRO A 46 -8.04 4.34 13.10
N ARG A 47 -8.67 5.33 12.46
CA ARG A 47 -9.73 5.13 11.46
C ARG A 47 -9.29 5.44 10.02
N CYS A 48 -8.00 5.50 9.75
CA CYS A 48 -7.49 5.76 8.41
C CYS A 48 -8.00 4.71 7.40
N LEU A 49 -8.21 5.11 6.14
CA LEU A 49 -8.66 4.20 5.09
C LEU A 49 -7.64 3.11 4.78
N GLY A 50 -6.34 3.44 4.73
CA GLY A 50 -5.30 2.46 4.42
C GLY A 50 -4.82 1.72 5.67
N CYS A 51 -4.22 2.41 6.63
CA CYS A 51 -3.56 1.79 7.79
C CYS A 51 -4.36 1.76 9.10
N GLY A 52 -5.58 2.29 9.13
CA GLY A 52 -6.34 2.45 10.39
C GLY A 52 -6.86 1.13 10.96
N PRO A 53 -6.38 0.65 12.13
CA PRO A 53 -6.80 -0.63 12.70
C PRO A 53 -8.29 -0.67 13.12
N ASP A 54 -8.89 0.48 13.41
CA ASP A 54 -10.28 0.60 13.87
C ASP A 54 -11.25 0.88 12.71
N ASN A 55 -10.77 0.99 11.47
CA ASN A 55 -11.63 1.21 10.31
C ASN A 55 -12.14 -0.13 9.76
N PRO A 56 -13.42 -0.53 9.94
CA PRO A 56 -13.91 -1.81 9.44
C PRO A 56 -13.86 -1.95 7.91
N ALA A 57 -13.82 -0.83 7.19
CA ALA A 57 -13.69 -0.77 5.74
C ALA A 57 -12.24 -0.53 5.26
N GLY A 58 -11.27 -0.50 6.18
CA GLY A 58 -9.87 -0.19 5.87
C GLY A 58 -9.10 -1.35 5.24
N LEU A 59 -7.99 -1.01 4.59
CA LEU A 59 -7.03 -1.99 4.04
C LEU A 59 -6.17 -2.64 5.13
N HIS A 60 -6.07 -1.99 6.29
CA HIS A 60 -5.30 -2.44 7.47
C HIS A 60 -3.81 -2.64 7.17
N LEU A 61 -3.21 -1.73 6.41
CA LEU A 61 -1.78 -1.79 6.10
C LEU A 61 -0.94 -1.69 7.38
N ALA A 62 -0.03 -2.65 7.55
CA ALA A 62 1.05 -2.59 8.51
C ALA A 62 2.33 -2.16 7.79
N VAL A 63 2.88 -1.00 8.14
CA VAL A 63 4.00 -0.40 7.42
C VAL A 63 5.23 -0.35 8.31
N SER A 64 6.39 -0.66 7.72
CA SER A 64 7.69 -0.53 8.35
C SER A 64 8.58 0.43 7.58
N ARG A 65 9.42 1.17 8.29
CA ARG A 65 10.54 1.93 7.72
C ARG A 65 11.69 0.98 7.42
N ASP A 66 12.31 1.16 6.26
CA ASP A 66 13.50 0.47 5.78
C ASP A 66 14.50 1.53 5.27
N GLY A 67 15.42 1.96 6.13
CA GLY A 67 16.31 3.09 5.83
C GLY A 67 15.54 4.37 5.49
N ASP A 68 15.69 4.84 4.25
CA ASP A 68 15.00 6.03 3.71
C ASP A 68 13.74 5.68 2.88
N SER A 69 13.30 4.44 2.95
CA SER A 69 12.09 3.93 2.29
C SER A 69 11.10 3.37 3.31
N VAL A 70 9.91 3.04 2.83
CA VAL A 70 8.88 2.35 3.59
C VAL A 70 8.42 1.11 2.83
N VAL A 71 7.97 0.10 3.58
CA VAL A 71 7.54 -1.18 3.03
C VAL A 71 6.31 -1.70 3.75
N THR A 72 5.42 -2.35 3.00
CA THR A 72 4.29 -3.10 3.53
C THR A 72 4.09 -4.38 2.73
N ASP A 73 3.64 -5.44 3.41
CA ASP A 73 3.09 -6.62 2.75
C ASP A 73 1.58 -6.58 2.87
N VAL A 74 0.89 -6.55 1.72
CA VAL A 74 -0.57 -6.50 1.65
C VAL A 74 -1.11 -7.76 0.98
N THR A 75 -2.19 -8.31 1.54
CA THR A 75 -2.96 -9.38 0.91
C THR A 75 -4.36 -8.85 0.60
N PHE A 76 -4.65 -8.63 -0.68
CA PHE A 76 -5.98 -8.22 -1.12
C PHE A 76 -6.94 -9.40 -1.01
N ASP A 77 -7.92 -9.32 -0.11
CA ASP A 77 -8.96 -10.33 0.06
C ASP A 77 -10.23 -10.06 -0.78
N ALA A 78 -11.28 -10.86 -0.55
CA ALA A 78 -12.56 -10.79 -1.27
C ALA A 78 -13.24 -9.40 -1.22
N ARG A 79 -13.00 -8.58 -0.19
CA ARG A 79 -13.52 -7.21 -0.05
C ARG A 79 -12.97 -6.28 -1.12
N HIS A 80 -11.75 -6.57 -1.60
CA HIS A 80 -11.01 -5.75 -2.56
C HIS A 80 -11.19 -6.20 -4.01
N ARG A 81 -12.12 -7.12 -4.28
CA ARG A 81 -12.31 -7.70 -5.62
C ARG A 81 -12.73 -6.66 -6.64
N GLY A 82 -12.10 -6.71 -7.83
CA GLY A 82 -12.58 -6.00 -9.02
C GLY A 82 -13.12 -6.95 -10.07
N ALA A 83 -12.22 -7.70 -10.71
CA ALA A 83 -12.57 -8.78 -11.62
C ALA A 83 -12.54 -10.15 -10.89
N PRO A 84 -13.12 -11.22 -11.47
CA PRO A 84 -13.01 -12.56 -10.90
C PRO A 84 -11.56 -12.95 -10.60
N GLY A 85 -11.26 -13.17 -9.31
CA GLY A 85 -9.93 -13.59 -8.83
C GLY A 85 -8.90 -12.46 -8.67
N LEU A 86 -9.21 -11.22 -9.03
CA LEU A 86 -8.26 -10.11 -9.07
C LEU A 86 -8.66 -8.96 -8.14
N ALA A 87 -7.66 -8.31 -7.54
CA ALA A 87 -7.83 -7.07 -6.82
C ALA A 87 -8.33 -5.96 -7.74
N HIS A 88 -9.22 -5.12 -7.22
CA HIS A 88 -9.70 -3.92 -7.90
C HIS A 88 -8.57 -2.91 -7.99
N GLY A 89 -8.39 -2.29 -9.16
CA GLY A 89 -7.35 -1.27 -9.37
C GLY A 89 -7.38 -0.16 -8.32
N GLY A 90 -8.58 0.32 -7.97
CA GLY A 90 -8.77 1.32 -6.90
C GLY A 90 -8.32 0.88 -5.50
N ALA A 91 -8.39 -0.40 -5.15
CA ALA A 91 -7.87 -0.89 -3.86
C ALA A 91 -6.33 -0.86 -3.85
N ILE A 92 -5.71 -1.20 -4.98
CA ILE A 92 -4.27 -1.10 -5.18
C ILE A 92 -3.83 0.36 -5.13
N SER A 93 -4.55 1.27 -5.81
CA SER A 93 -4.24 2.70 -5.76
C SER A 93 -4.35 3.28 -4.35
N ALA A 94 -5.38 2.89 -3.59
CA ALA A 94 -5.53 3.30 -2.20
C ALA A 94 -4.38 2.77 -1.32
N ALA A 95 -3.91 1.55 -1.57
CA ALA A 95 -2.75 1.01 -0.86
C ALA A 95 -1.47 1.80 -1.16
N CYS A 96 -1.24 2.17 -2.43
CA CYS A 96 -0.11 3.01 -2.82
C CYS A 96 -0.20 4.42 -2.21
N ASP A 97 -1.37 5.05 -2.26
CA ASP A 97 -1.58 6.40 -1.69
C ASP A 97 -1.31 6.42 -0.18
N ASP A 98 -1.82 5.43 0.56
CA ASP A 98 -1.56 5.33 1.99
C ASP A 98 -0.09 5.05 2.28
N LEU A 99 0.58 4.16 1.54
CA LEU A 99 2.01 3.92 1.72
C LEU A 99 2.86 5.15 1.40
N PHE A 100 2.47 5.97 0.43
CA PHE A 100 3.12 7.26 0.18
C PHE A 100 2.96 8.23 1.36
N GLY A 101 1.83 8.20 2.06
CA GLY A 101 1.66 8.89 3.33
C GLY A 101 2.70 8.48 4.37
N PHE A 102 3.11 7.21 4.40
CA PHE A 102 4.17 6.77 5.32
C PHE A 102 5.57 7.30 4.96
N VAL A 103 5.83 7.64 3.70
CA VAL A 103 7.08 8.33 3.32
C VAL A 103 7.19 9.69 4.04
N LEU A 104 6.07 10.29 4.45
CA LEU A 104 6.05 11.55 5.19
C LEU A 104 6.61 11.43 6.61
N TYR A 105 6.59 10.23 7.22
CA TYR A 105 7.31 9.96 8.48
C TYR A 105 8.82 9.94 8.27
N VAL A 106 9.28 9.52 7.09
CA VAL A 106 10.70 9.48 6.75
C VAL A 106 11.22 10.88 6.45
N VAL A 107 10.45 11.69 5.73
CA VAL A 107 10.84 13.07 5.39
C VAL A 107 10.48 14.11 6.46
N GLU A 108 9.73 13.71 7.49
CA GLU A 108 9.32 14.54 8.63
C GLU A 108 8.55 15.82 8.23
N GLU A 109 7.73 15.74 7.17
CA GLU A 109 6.95 16.88 6.67
C GLU A 109 5.51 16.48 6.32
N MET A 110 4.55 17.32 6.72
CA MET A 110 3.14 17.13 6.34
C MET A 110 2.91 17.53 4.89
N ALA A 111 2.36 16.62 4.10
CA ALA A 111 2.02 16.85 2.71
C ALA A 111 0.73 16.13 2.32
N VAL A 112 0.12 16.57 1.22
CA VAL A 112 -1.10 15.95 0.67
C VAL A 112 -0.91 15.55 -0.79
N THR A 113 -1.60 14.49 -1.20
CA THR A 113 -1.57 13.96 -2.57
C THR A 113 -2.11 15.00 -3.55
N ARG A 114 -1.29 15.42 -4.52
CA ARG A 114 -1.67 16.32 -5.61
C ARG A 114 -1.90 15.59 -6.94
N ARG A 115 -1.18 14.48 -7.14
CA ARG A 115 -1.34 13.54 -8.27
C ARG A 115 -0.90 12.15 -7.81
N LEU A 116 -1.62 11.14 -8.27
CA LEU A 116 -1.25 9.73 -8.19
C LEU A 116 -1.39 9.11 -9.58
N THR A 117 -0.39 8.37 -10.03
CA THR A 117 -0.42 7.55 -11.26
C THR A 117 -0.05 6.14 -10.86
N VAL A 118 -0.82 5.15 -11.32
CA VAL A 118 -0.53 3.72 -11.09
C VAL A 118 -0.54 3.01 -12.43
N ASP A 119 0.54 2.33 -12.75
CA ASP A 119 0.65 1.47 -13.92
C ASP A 119 0.46 0.01 -13.48
N TYR A 120 -0.57 -0.64 -14.02
CA TYR A 120 -0.88 -2.05 -13.75
C TYR A 120 -0.20 -2.94 -14.79
N LEU A 121 0.96 -3.48 -14.44
CA LEU A 121 1.83 -4.22 -15.36
C LEU A 121 1.41 -5.68 -15.52
N ALA A 122 0.85 -6.29 -14.46
CA ALA A 122 0.34 -7.64 -14.46
C ALA A 122 -0.85 -7.79 -13.49
N PRO A 123 -1.70 -8.83 -13.65
CA PRO A 123 -2.80 -9.08 -12.73
C PRO A 123 -2.31 -9.22 -11.28
N VAL A 124 -3.10 -8.71 -10.33
CA VAL A 124 -2.87 -8.84 -8.87
C VAL A 124 -3.88 -9.84 -8.31
N PRO A 125 -3.49 -11.10 -8.07
CA PRO A 125 -4.40 -12.12 -7.57
C PRO A 125 -4.86 -11.84 -6.13
N LEU A 126 -6.12 -12.13 -5.85
CA LEU A 126 -6.63 -12.11 -4.48
C LEU A 126 -6.03 -13.24 -3.64
N GLY A 127 -5.90 -13.02 -2.33
CA GLY A 127 -5.43 -14.02 -1.37
C GLY A 127 -3.94 -14.32 -1.42
N GLN A 128 -3.18 -13.58 -2.23
CA GLN A 128 -1.72 -13.68 -2.34
C GLN A 128 -1.05 -12.43 -1.77
N PRO A 129 0.05 -12.57 -1.00
CA PRO A 129 0.77 -11.42 -0.48
C PRO A 129 1.55 -10.70 -1.60
N HIS A 130 1.52 -9.37 -1.53
CA HIS A 130 2.27 -8.48 -2.39
C HIS A 130 3.04 -7.50 -1.52
N ARG A 131 4.35 -7.40 -1.78
CA ARG A 131 5.20 -6.41 -1.12
C ARG A 131 5.17 -5.12 -1.91
N ILE A 132 4.85 -4.02 -1.24
CA ILE A 132 4.95 -2.67 -1.80
C ILE A 132 6.07 -1.94 -1.09
N THR A 133 7.04 -1.44 -1.85
CA THR A 133 8.08 -0.53 -1.35
C THR A 133 7.85 0.87 -1.93
N ALA A 134 8.10 1.91 -1.13
CA ALA A 134 7.98 3.30 -1.59
C ALA A 134 9.05 4.20 -0.98
N GLY A 135 9.39 5.28 -1.68
CA GLY A 135 10.38 6.24 -1.21
C GLY A 135 10.30 7.60 -1.92
N LEU A 136 11.01 8.58 -1.37
CA LEU A 136 11.18 9.91 -1.98
C LEU A 136 12.22 9.82 -3.10
N GLN A 137 11.81 10.15 -4.32
CA GLN A 137 12.72 10.26 -5.46
C GLN A 137 13.37 11.62 -5.57
N ARG A 138 12.57 12.68 -5.39
CA ARG A 138 13.03 14.05 -5.62
C ARG A 138 12.17 15.09 -4.93
N ARG A 139 12.81 16.16 -4.47
CA ARG A 139 12.15 17.34 -3.90
C ARG A 139 12.39 18.57 -4.77
N HIS A 140 11.35 19.38 -4.96
CA HIS A 140 11.41 20.71 -5.57
C HIS A 140 10.58 21.71 -4.74
N GLY A 141 11.24 22.39 -3.80
CA GLY A 141 10.55 23.26 -2.84
C GLY A 141 9.55 22.47 -2.00
N ARG A 142 8.26 22.81 -2.12
CA ARG A 142 7.14 22.10 -1.44
C ARG A 142 6.65 20.85 -2.18
N ARG A 143 7.23 20.48 -3.33
CA ARG A 143 6.80 19.33 -4.14
C ARG A 143 7.66 18.11 -3.83
N LEU A 144 7.03 17.02 -3.41
CA LEU A 144 7.66 15.73 -3.14
C LEU A 144 7.24 14.76 -4.24
N HIS A 145 8.20 14.24 -4.99
CA HIS A 145 7.99 13.20 -6.00
C HIS A 145 8.35 11.86 -5.39
N LEU A 146 7.36 10.97 -5.29
CA LEU A 146 7.46 9.68 -4.64
C LEU A 146 7.24 8.57 -5.67
N GLU A 147 7.90 7.44 -5.49
CA GLU A 147 7.66 6.24 -6.31
C GLU A 147 7.43 5.01 -5.44
N ALA A 148 6.66 4.06 -5.97
CA ALA A 148 6.43 2.78 -5.33
C ALA A 148 6.42 1.63 -6.35
N THR A 149 6.84 0.45 -5.90
CA THR A 149 6.81 -0.79 -6.67
C THR A 149 6.10 -1.87 -5.89
N GLY A 150 5.12 -2.54 -6.53
CA GLY A 150 4.40 -3.67 -5.98
C GLY A 150 4.80 -4.98 -6.62
N THR A 151 5.36 -5.90 -5.85
CA THR A 151 5.88 -7.20 -6.31
C THR A 151 5.15 -8.34 -5.61
N GLY A 152 4.70 -9.33 -6.39
CA GLY A 152 4.10 -10.56 -5.83
C GLY A 152 5.14 -11.43 -5.13
N HIS A 153 4.70 -12.38 -4.32
CA HIS A 153 5.60 -13.35 -3.67
C HIS A 153 6.40 -14.23 -4.65
N ASP A 154 5.97 -14.26 -5.92
CA ASP A 154 6.64 -14.94 -7.03
C ASP A 154 7.75 -14.08 -7.68
N GLY A 155 8.01 -12.89 -7.16
CA GLY A 155 9.01 -11.96 -7.67
C GLY A 155 8.56 -11.14 -8.88
N ILE A 156 7.31 -11.30 -9.33
CA ILE A 156 6.79 -10.54 -10.48
C ILE A 156 6.31 -9.16 -10.02
N THR A 157 6.85 -8.10 -10.61
CA THR A 157 6.32 -6.74 -10.45
C THR A 157 4.94 -6.66 -11.09
N ARG A 158 3.93 -6.40 -10.27
CA ARG A 158 2.52 -6.33 -10.69
C ARG A 158 2.09 -4.92 -11.02
N PHE A 159 2.63 -3.93 -10.32
CA PHE A 159 2.32 -2.52 -10.54
C PHE A 159 3.45 -1.62 -10.08
N THR A 160 3.51 -0.43 -10.66
CA THR A 160 4.32 0.70 -10.19
C THR A 160 3.42 1.89 -9.94
N ALA A 161 3.83 2.79 -9.05
CA ALA A 161 3.10 4.03 -8.80
C ALA A 161 4.06 5.20 -8.67
N GLU A 162 3.61 6.36 -9.13
CA GLU A 162 4.26 7.64 -8.92
C GLU A 162 3.27 8.62 -8.31
N ALA A 163 3.71 9.39 -7.33
CA ALA A 163 2.91 10.43 -6.73
C ALA A 163 3.65 11.77 -6.64
N LEU A 164 2.87 12.84 -6.76
CA LEU A 164 3.29 14.19 -6.40
C LEU A 164 2.53 14.58 -5.14
N PHE A 165 3.26 14.78 -4.05
CA PHE A 165 2.75 15.33 -2.81
C PHE A 165 3.16 16.80 -2.68
N VAL A 166 2.32 17.61 -2.03
CA VAL A 166 2.59 19.03 -1.76
C VAL A 166 2.59 19.26 -0.27
N VAL A 167 3.71 19.77 0.24
CA VAL A 167 3.89 20.15 1.65
C VAL A 167 2.92 21.27 2.01
N VAL A 168 2.18 21.08 3.11
CA VAL A 168 1.13 21.96 3.60
C VAL A 168 1.29 22.24 5.08
N ASP A 169 0.71 23.35 5.54
CA ASP A 169 0.68 23.72 6.95
C ASP A 169 -0.69 23.38 7.59
N HIS A 170 -0.82 23.73 8.87
CA HIS A 170 -2.04 23.55 9.65
C HIS A 170 -3.30 24.13 8.98
N ASN A 171 -3.16 25.27 8.29
CA ASN A 171 -4.29 25.99 7.69
C ASN A 171 -4.93 25.22 6.53
N HIS A 172 -4.24 24.23 5.96
CA HIS A 172 -4.82 23.33 4.97
C HIS A 172 -5.95 22.47 5.55
N PHE A 173 -5.86 22.09 6.83
CA PHE A 173 -6.76 21.14 7.46
C PHE A 173 -7.75 21.79 8.42
N ALA A 174 -7.38 22.89 9.06
CA ALA A 174 -8.21 23.61 10.04
C ALA A 174 -9.65 23.93 9.57
N PRO A 175 -9.92 24.23 8.29
CA PRO A 175 -11.29 24.46 7.82
C PRO A 175 -12.17 23.20 7.73
N HIS A 176 -11.59 22.01 7.84
CA HIS A 176 -12.26 20.73 7.52
C HIS A 176 -12.24 19.72 8.66
N GLY A 177 -11.17 19.69 9.45
CA GLY A 177 -11.00 18.76 10.57
C GLY A 177 -11.47 19.34 11.90
N LEU A 178 -11.70 18.46 12.87
CA LEU A 178 -11.81 18.88 14.26
C LEU A 178 -10.44 19.36 14.73
N GLU A 179 -10.39 20.49 15.43
CA GLU A 179 -9.13 21.12 15.89
C GLU A 179 -8.21 20.12 16.60
N ALA A 180 -8.78 19.27 17.47
CA ALA A 180 -8.03 18.24 18.19
C ALA A 180 -7.36 17.21 17.26
N ASP A 181 -8.05 16.81 16.18
CA ASP A 181 -7.54 15.84 15.21
C ASP A 181 -6.43 16.47 14.35
N VAL A 182 -6.62 17.73 13.92
CA VAL A 182 -5.62 18.47 13.17
C VAL A 182 -4.37 18.68 14.02
N GLN A 183 -4.52 19.14 15.26
CA GLN A 183 -3.41 19.32 16.18
C GLN A 183 -2.65 17.99 16.42
N ALA A 184 -3.35 16.88 16.65
CA ALA A 184 -2.74 15.57 16.86
C ALA A 184 -1.92 15.10 15.65
N MET A 185 -2.38 15.39 14.43
CA MET A 185 -1.66 15.05 13.20
C MET A 185 -0.30 15.76 13.10
N PHE A 186 -0.24 17.05 13.43
CA PHE A 186 1.01 17.82 13.38
C PHE A 186 1.95 17.52 14.55
N THR A 187 1.42 17.20 15.75
CA THR A 187 2.27 16.82 16.89
C THR A 187 2.99 15.49 16.67
N ARG A 188 2.40 14.55 15.94
CA ARG A 188 3.05 13.26 15.59
C ARG A 188 4.23 13.41 14.62
N HIS A 189 4.25 14.48 13.83
CA HIS A 189 5.29 14.79 12.85
C HIS A 189 6.26 15.87 13.34
N GLN A 190 6.15 16.30 14.61
CA GLN A 190 7.21 17.10 15.20
C GLN A 190 8.43 16.20 15.42
N PRO A 191 9.64 16.64 15.06
CA PRO A 191 10.84 15.89 15.36
C PRO A 191 10.89 15.64 16.87
N HIS A 192 11.03 14.38 17.27
CA HIS A 192 11.52 14.08 18.60
C HIS A 192 12.84 14.86 18.74
N ASP A 193 12.82 15.83 19.64
CA ASP A 193 13.92 16.70 20.05
C ASP A 193 15.27 16.01 19.77
N ARG A 194 16.07 16.53 18.82
CA ARG A 194 17.48 16.13 18.63
C ARG A 194 18.26 16.56 19.87
N LYS A 195 18.06 15.83 20.97
CA LYS A 195 18.97 15.82 22.10
C LYS A 195 19.85 14.59 21.94
N ASP A 196 21.13 14.88 21.76
CA ASP A 196 22.28 13.97 21.73
C ASP A 196 22.50 13.17 20.44
N ARG A 197 23.22 13.81 19.50
CA ARG A 197 24.45 13.28 18.89
C ARG A 197 25.17 14.33 18.03
#